data_AF-A0AAV7MQ20-F1
#
_entry.id   AF-A0AAV7MQ20-F1
#
_cell.length_a   1.000
_cell.length_b   1.000
_cell.length_c   1.000
_cell.angle_alpha   90.00
_cell.angle_beta   90.00
_cell.angle_gamma   90.00
#
_symmetry.space_group_name_H-M   'P 1'
#
loop_
_entity.id
_entity.type
_entity.pdbx_description
1 polymer ?
#
loop_
_entity_poly.entity_id
_entity_poly.type
_entity_poly.pdbx_seq_one_letter_code
_entity_poly.pdbx_strand_id
1 'polypeptide(L)'
;MGKSRLKPQGLHTLDRIMGAIEDTKMTLSQEIGKDSTELGLLCTNHHKLSNRVMYAEAVLADLQSSHQDVKTEITQLPEHIQKLESRAEDADGRNRGNNVHIVGLPEAVEGTDVVAFLKPWLQLIMDMQPLTLFFALKECTMSQPAPEH
;
A
#
# COMPACT_ATOMS: atom_id res chain seq x y z
N MET A 1 80.09 -15.53 -78.42
CA MET A 1 78.91 -16.27 -77.94
C MET A 1 79.29 -16.90 -76.62
N GLY A 2 78.60 -16.77 -75.50
CA GLY A 2 77.23 -16.34 -75.24
C GLY A 2 76.74 -17.19 -74.07
N LYS A 3 76.14 -16.53 -73.06
CA LYS A 3 75.15 -17.00 -72.07
C LYS A 3 75.46 -16.44 -70.68
N SER A 4 74.91 -15.23 -70.46
CA SER A 4 74.80 -14.59 -69.15
C SER A 4 73.91 -15.45 -68.23
N ARG A 5 74.43 -15.80 -67.05
CA ARG A 5 73.67 -16.52 -66.00
C ARG A 5 72.57 -15.59 -65.43
N LEU A 6 71.31 -15.99 -65.58
CA LEU A 6 70.16 -15.38 -64.89
C LEU A 6 70.26 -15.65 -63.38
N LYS A 7 70.16 -14.60 -62.56
CA LYS A 7 70.15 -14.70 -61.08
C LYS A 7 68.80 -15.22 -60.56
N PRO A 8 68.77 -15.98 -59.46
CA PRO A 8 67.56 -16.58 -58.89
C PRO A 8 66.75 -15.54 -58.08
N GLN A 9 66.10 -14.59 -58.76
CA GLN A 9 65.28 -13.55 -58.10
C GLN A 9 63.83 -14.01 -57.78
N GLY A 10 63.33 -15.02 -58.49
CA GLY A 10 61.96 -15.52 -58.32
C GLY A 10 61.73 -16.28 -57.01
N LEU A 11 62.72 -17.05 -56.55
CA LEU A 11 62.61 -17.87 -55.33
C LEU A 11 62.45 -17.01 -54.07
N HIS A 12 63.28 -15.96 -53.94
CA HIS A 12 63.25 -15.03 -52.81
C HIS A 12 61.96 -14.17 -52.77
N THR A 13 61.31 -13.94 -53.92
CA THR A 13 60.04 -13.21 -53.97
C THR A 13 58.89 -14.09 -53.48
N LEU A 14 58.90 -15.37 -53.83
CA LEU A 14 57.91 -16.34 -53.40
C LEU A 14 57.98 -16.60 -51.89
N ASP A 15 59.19 -16.73 -51.33
CA ASP A 15 59.39 -16.87 -49.87
C ASP A 15 58.85 -15.67 -49.08
N ARG A 16 59.03 -14.45 -49.59
CA ARG A 16 58.48 -13.23 -48.97
C ARG A 16 56.95 -13.21 -48.98
N ILE A 17 56.34 -13.66 -50.07
CA ILE A 17 54.87 -13.73 -50.19
C ILE A 17 54.32 -14.80 -49.24
N MET A 18 54.94 -15.98 -49.18
CA MET A 18 54.53 -17.04 -48.25
C MET A 18 54.66 -16.59 -46.80
N GLY A 19 55.76 -15.91 -46.43
CA GLY A 19 55.93 -15.33 -45.09
C GLY A 19 54.82 -14.33 -44.75
N ALA A 20 54.51 -13.40 -45.66
CA ALA A 20 53.41 -12.44 -45.45
C ALA A 20 52.02 -13.12 -45.34
N ILE A 21 51.78 -14.21 -46.08
CA ILE A 21 50.55 -15.00 -45.95
C ILE A 21 50.49 -15.67 -44.58
N GLU A 22 51.58 -16.23 -44.09
CA GLU A 22 51.63 -16.86 -42.77
C GLU A 22 51.41 -15.83 -41.66
N ASP A 23 52.03 -14.64 -41.75
CA ASP A 23 51.87 -13.55 -40.78
C ASP A 23 50.44 -13.01 -40.72
N THR A 24 49.82 -12.81 -41.90
CA THR A 24 48.42 -12.35 -41.97
C THR A 24 47.46 -13.42 -41.46
N LYS A 25 47.67 -14.69 -41.79
CA LYS A 25 46.91 -15.82 -41.25
C LYS A 25 47.03 -15.92 -39.73
N MET A 26 48.24 -15.75 -39.19
CA MET A 26 48.49 -15.75 -37.74
C MET A 26 47.73 -14.60 -37.06
N THR A 27 47.81 -13.39 -37.61
CA THR A 27 47.11 -12.21 -37.09
C THR A 27 45.60 -12.38 -37.11
N LEU A 28 45.03 -12.85 -38.23
CA LEU A 28 43.59 -13.12 -38.34
C LEU A 28 43.13 -14.20 -37.36
N SER A 29 43.93 -15.27 -37.19
CA SER A 29 43.61 -16.33 -36.22
C SER A 29 43.59 -15.81 -34.79
N GLN A 30 44.50 -14.88 -34.45
CA GLN A 30 44.55 -14.24 -33.14
C GLN A 30 43.33 -13.34 -32.90
N GLU A 31 42.98 -12.47 -33.85
CA GLU A 31 41.80 -11.60 -33.73
C GLU A 31 40.50 -12.40 -33.65
N ILE A 32 40.34 -13.45 -34.46
CA ILE A 32 39.18 -14.36 -34.37
C ILE A 32 39.09 -15.02 -32.98
N GLY A 33 40.23 -15.43 -32.44
CA GLY A 33 40.29 -16.00 -31.09
C GLY A 33 39.86 -14.99 -30.03
N LYS A 34 40.34 -13.75 -30.13
CA LYS A 34 39.96 -12.66 -29.22
C LYS A 34 38.47 -12.34 -29.30
N ASP A 35 37.94 -12.12 -30.50
CA ASP A 35 36.51 -11.84 -30.73
C ASP A 35 35.63 -12.98 -30.20
N SER A 36 36.06 -14.24 -30.38
CA SER A 36 35.36 -15.39 -29.83
C SER A 36 35.26 -15.35 -28.30
N THR A 37 36.34 -14.95 -27.62
CA THR A 37 36.32 -14.82 -26.16
C THR A 37 35.46 -13.64 -25.69
N GLU A 38 35.50 -12.50 -26.38
CA GLU A 38 34.69 -11.33 -26.06
C GLU A 38 33.20 -11.62 -26.26
N LEU A 39 32.83 -12.28 -27.36
CA LEU A 39 31.47 -12.75 -27.60
C LEU A 39 31.01 -13.74 -26.53
N GLY A 40 31.88 -14.67 -26.12
CA GLY A 40 31.59 -15.58 -25.02
C GLY A 40 31.25 -14.84 -23.73
N LEU A 41 32.08 -13.85 -23.37
CA LEU A 41 31.84 -13.01 -22.19
C LEU A 41 30.53 -12.22 -22.31
N LEU A 42 30.27 -11.61 -23.47
CA LEU A 42 29.05 -10.85 -23.72
C LEU A 42 27.81 -11.73 -23.57
N CYS A 43 27.81 -12.95 -24.12
CA CYS A 43 26.71 -13.90 -23.97
C CYS A 43 26.46 -14.24 -22.49
N THR A 44 27.51 -14.47 -21.70
CA THR A 44 27.33 -14.76 -20.26
C THR A 44 26.76 -13.57 -19.49
N ASN A 45 27.20 -12.35 -19.81
CA ASN A 45 26.70 -11.13 -19.19
C ASN A 45 25.25 -10.85 -19.58
N HIS A 46 24.91 -11.05 -20.86
CA HIS A 46 23.55 -10.95 -21.35
C HIS A 46 22.62 -11.93 -20.62
N HIS A 47 23.04 -13.18 -20.45
CA HIS A 47 22.26 -14.18 -19.72
C HIS A 47 22.04 -13.77 -18.25
N LYS A 48 23.09 -13.30 -17.56
CA LYS A 48 22.97 -12.80 -16.19
C LYS A 48 22.03 -11.60 -16.08
N LEU A 49 22.09 -10.67 -17.02
CA LEU A 49 21.21 -9.50 -17.05
C LEU A 49 19.76 -9.92 -17.29
N SER A 50 19.52 -10.80 -18.26
CA SER A 50 18.19 -11.32 -18.57
C SER A 50 17.54 -11.97 -17.34
N ASN A 51 18.28 -12.82 -16.61
CA ASN A 51 17.76 -13.44 -15.38
C ASN A 51 17.43 -12.41 -14.29
N ARG A 52 18.27 -11.37 -14.13
CA ARG A 52 18.02 -10.29 -13.16
C ARG A 52 16.79 -9.46 -13.53
N VAL A 53 16.59 -9.20 -14.82
CA VAL A 53 15.41 -8.47 -15.32
C VAL A 53 14.15 -9.29 -15.07
N MET A 54 14.14 -10.59 -15.42
CA MET A 54 12.99 -11.46 -15.15
C MET A 54 12.62 -11.50 -13.67
N TYR A 55 13.61 -11.59 -12.78
CA TYR A 55 13.37 -11.56 -11.34
C TYR A 55 12.80 -10.22 -10.88
N ALA A 56 13.36 -9.11 -11.37
CA ALA A 56 12.88 -7.77 -11.03
C ALA A 56 11.43 -7.54 -11.51
N GLU A 57 11.08 -8.03 -12.70
CA GLU A 57 9.72 -7.97 -13.25
C GLU A 57 8.73 -8.78 -12.41
N ALA A 58 9.11 -9.98 -11.96
CA ALA A 58 8.28 -10.81 -11.09
C ALA A 58 7.99 -10.11 -9.75
N VAL A 59 9.03 -9.58 -9.09
CA VAL A 59 8.88 -8.84 -7.83
C VAL A 59 8.01 -7.59 -8.02
N LEU A 60 8.16 -6.89 -9.15
CA LEU A 60 7.35 -5.72 -9.46
C LEU A 60 5.88 -6.09 -9.67
N ALA A 61 5.59 -7.20 -10.35
CA ALA A 61 4.22 -7.69 -10.52
C ALA A 61 3.56 -8.03 -9.17
N ASP A 62 4.29 -8.72 -8.28
CA ASP A 62 3.80 -9.04 -6.94
C ASP A 62 3.53 -7.77 -6.11
N LEU A 63 4.45 -6.79 -6.18
CA LEU A 63 4.30 -5.51 -5.50
C LEU A 63 3.10 -4.71 -6.04
N GLN A 64 2.88 -4.74 -7.36
CA GLN A 64 1.72 -4.09 -7.98
C GLN A 64 0.41 -4.71 -7.52
N SER A 65 0.34 -6.04 -7.40
CA SER A 65 -0.84 -6.73 -6.86
C SER A 65 -1.10 -6.30 -5.42
N SER A 66 -0.09 -6.38 -4.55
CA SER A 66 -0.23 -5.99 -3.14
C SER A 66 -0.63 -4.53 -2.98
N HIS A 67 -0.05 -3.63 -3.78
CA HIS A 67 -0.44 -2.22 -3.78
C HIS A 67 -1.90 -2.02 -4.19
N GLN A 68 -2.40 -2.79 -5.16
CA GLN A 68 -3.78 -2.72 -5.60
C GLN A 68 -4.75 -3.21 -4.51
N ASP A 69 -4.39 -4.27 -3.78
CA ASP A 69 -5.18 -4.77 -2.65
C ASP A 69 -5.29 -3.72 -1.53
N VAL A 70 -4.15 -3.18 -1.09
CA VAL A 70 -4.09 -2.12 -0.07
C VAL A 70 -4.87 -0.87 -0.51
N LYS A 71 -4.72 -0.47 -1.77
CA LYS A 71 -5.47 0.67 -2.31
C LYS A 71 -6.98 0.42 -2.25
N THR A 72 -7.41 -0.80 -2.55
CA THR A 72 -8.82 -1.19 -2.49
C THR A 72 -9.35 -1.12 -1.06
N GLU A 73 -8.60 -1.64 -0.08
CA GLU A 73 -8.95 -1.53 1.35
C GLU A 73 -9.05 -0.07 1.80
N ILE A 74 -8.06 0.76 1.45
CA ILE A 74 -8.07 2.20 1.76
C ILE A 74 -9.29 2.90 1.18
N THR A 75 -9.73 2.53 -0.02
CA THR A 75 -10.94 3.12 -0.63
C THR A 75 -12.24 2.67 0.04
N GLN A 76 -12.28 1.47 0.61
CA GLN A 76 -13.47 0.92 1.27
C GLN A 76 -13.60 1.32 2.75
N LEU A 77 -12.48 1.66 3.40
CA LEU A 77 -12.44 2.08 4.80
C LEU A 77 -13.34 3.31 5.10
N PRO A 78 -13.31 4.39 4.30
CA PRO A 78 -14.17 5.55 4.53
C PRO A 78 -15.66 5.21 4.48
N GLU A 79 -16.10 4.38 3.53
CA GLU A 79 -17.50 3.95 3.44
C GLU A 79 -17.93 3.15 4.67
N HIS A 80 -17.05 2.27 5.17
CA HIS A 80 -17.29 1.53 6.40
C HIS A 80 -17.36 2.44 7.62
N ILE A 81 -16.46 3.41 7.73
CA ILE A 81 -16.45 4.41 8.81
C ILE A 81 -17.76 5.19 8.78
N GLN A 82 -18.14 5.74 7.63
CA GLN A 82 -19.38 6.51 7.48
C GLN A 82 -20.62 5.68 7.85
N LYS A 83 -20.65 4.40 7.45
CA LYS A 83 -21.74 3.49 7.80
C LYS A 83 -21.80 3.20 9.29
N LEU A 84 -20.65 3.08 9.95
CA LEU A 84 -20.58 2.86 11.40
C LEU A 84 -20.96 4.13 12.17
N GLU A 85 -20.51 5.30 11.72
CA GLU A 85 -20.87 6.60 12.28
C GLU A 85 -22.38 6.83 12.20
N SER A 86 -23.00 6.66 11.03
CA SER A 86 -24.45 6.78 10.87
C SER A 86 -25.22 5.81 11.78
N ARG A 87 -24.75 4.57 11.93
CA ARG A 87 -25.38 3.61 12.84
C ARG A 87 -25.23 3.99 14.31
N ALA A 88 -24.10 4.59 14.69
CA ALA A 88 -23.85 5.07 16.04
C ALA A 88 -24.75 6.28 16.34
N GLU A 89 -24.84 7.25 15.42
CA GLU A 89 -25.74 8.40 15.52
C GLU A 89 -27.21 7.97 15.63
N ASP A 90 -27.65 7.01 14.82
CA ASP A 90 -29.01 6.47 14.89
C ASP A 90 -29.29 5.74 16.21
N ALA A 91 -28.29 5.06 16.77
CA ALA A 91 -28.40 4.37 18.06
C ALA A 91 -28.47 5.38 19.20
N ASP A 92 -27.60 6.39 19.19
CA ASP A 92 -27.58 7.47 20.18
C ASP A 92 -28.86 8.31 20.11
N GLY A 93 -29.36 8.61 18.90
CA GLY A 93 -30.62 9.30 18.69
C GLY A 93 -31.80 8.53 19.27
N ARG A 94 -31.88 7.21 19.04
CA ARG A 94 -32.93 6.35 19.63
C ARG A 94 -32.80 6.22 21.14
N ASN A 95 -31.58 6.21 21.66
CA ASN A 95 -31.34 6.14 23.11
C ASN A 95 -31.74 7.46 23.79
N ARG A 96 -31.34 8.60 23.22
CA ARG A 96 -31.68 9.94 23.73
C ARG A 96 -33.16 10.30 23.50
N GLY A 97 -33.81 9.75 22.48
CA GLY A 97 -35.20 10.05 22.15
C GLY A 97 -36.20 9.67 23.26
N ASN A 98 -35.83 8.74 24.13
CA ASN A 98 -36.63 8.38 25.31
C ASN A 98 -36.24 9.17 26.58
N ASN A 99 -35.21 10.02 26.50
CA ASN A 99 -34.73 10.81 27.62
C ASN A 99 -35.35 12.20 27.57
N VAL A 100 -35.88 12.67 28.71
CA VAL A 100 -36.39 14.03 28.87
C VAL A 100 -35.43 14.79 29.78
N HIS A 101 -35.01 15.99 29.36
CA HIS A 101 -34.20 16.89 30.17
C HIS A 101 -35.08 17.95 30.82
N ILE A 102 -35.04 18.02 32.15
CA ILE A 102 -35.78 19.01 32.94
C ILE A 102 -34.75 19.98 33.52
N VAL A 103 -34.92 21.26 33.23
CA VAL A 103 -33.97 22.33 33.59
C VAL A 103 -34.66 23.31 34.53
N GLY A 104 -33.92 23.83 35.52
CA GLY A 104 -34.44 24.81 36.49
C GLY A 104 -35.09 24.20 37.73
N LEU A 105 -34.90 22.90 37.97
CA LEU A 105 -35.23 22.27 39.24
C LEU A 105 -34.21 22.71 40.30
N PRO A 106 -34.67 23.21 41.46
CA PRO A 106 -33.76 23.57 42.54
C PRO A 106 -33.04 22.33 43.06
N GLU A 107 -31.72 22.40 43.15
CA GLU A 107 -30.87 21.30 43.63
C GLU A 107 -31.13 21.00 45.11
N ALA A 108 -30.97 19.72 45.50
CA ALA A 108 -31.09 19.22 46.88
C ALA A 108 -32.50 19.25 47.50
N VAL A 109 -33.56 19.57 46.75
CA VAL A 109 -34.95 19.52 47.23
C VAL A 109 -35.56 18.11 47.14
N GLU A 110 -34.89 17.24 46.39
CA GLU A 110 -35.35 15.91 45.97
C GLU A 110 -35.14 14.82 47.04
N GLY A 111 -34.19 15.04 47.97
CA GLY A 111 -33.80 14.06 48.98
C GLY A 111 -33.02 12.87 48.38
N THR A 112 -33.20 11.67 48.94
CA THR A 112 -32.46 10.46 48.55
C THR A 112 -33.06 9.71 47.36
N ASP A 113 -34.31 9.99 47.00
CA ASP A 113 -35.04 9.31 45.92
C ASP A 113 -35.66 10.33 44.95
N VAL A 114 -34.93 10.57 43.85
CA VAL A 114 -35.31 11.48 42.78
C VAL A 114 -36.64 11.05 42.13
N VAL A 115 -36.91 9.75 42.00
CA VAL A 115 -38.13 9.26 41.34
C VAL A 115 -39.37 9.54 42.20
N ALA A 116 -39.25 9.37 43.52
CA ALA A 116 -40.32 9.69 44.46
C ALA A 116 -40.67 11.19 44.48
N PHE A 117 -39.68 12.06 44.28
CA PHE A 117 -39.89 13.51 44.17
C PHE A 117 -40.53 13.91 42.83
N LEU A 118 -40.06 13.33 41.73
CA LEU A 118 -40.46 13.74 40.38
C LEU A 118 -41.89 13.32 40.03
N LYS A 119 -42.37 12.20 40.58
CA LYS A 119 -43.69 11.63 40.27
C LYS A 119 -44.87 12.53 40.68
N PRO A 120 -44.94 13.08 41.91
CA PRO A 120 -45.97 14.07 42.28
C PRO A 120 -45.83 15.40 41.53
N TRP A 121 -44.59 15.84 41.28
CA TRP A 121 -44.33 17.10 40.57
C TRP A 121 -44.83 17.05 39.12
N LEU A 122 -44.59 15.95 38.42
CA LEU A 122 -45.11 15.72 37.06
C LEU A 122 -46.64 15.64 37.02
N GLN A 123 -47.26 15.02 38.03
CA GLN A 123 -48.73 14.97 38.13
C GLN A 123 -49.34 16.36 38.28
N LEU A 124 -48.71 17.22 39.08
CA LEU A 124 -49.14 18.60 39.28
C LEU A 124 -49.03 19.43 38.00
N ILE A 125 -47.91 19.33 37.27
CA ILE A 125 -47.68 20.14 36.06
C ILE A 125 -48.54 19.69 34.88
N MET A 126 -48.75 18.39 34.73
CA MET A 126 -49.50 17.84 33.60
C MET A 126 -51.01 17.72 33.87
N ASP A 127 -51.49 18.09 35.06
CA ASP A 127 -52.88 17.93 35.50
C ASP A 127 -53.42 16.49 35.28
N MET A 128 -52.57 15.51 35.60
CA MET A 128 -52.82 14.09 35.34
C MET A 128 -53.29 13.37 36.60
N GLN A 129 -54.26 12.46 36.45
CA GLN A 129 -54.62 11.48 37.48
C GLN A 129 -53.41 10.58 37.83
N PRO A 130 -53.42 9.86 38.98
CA PRO A 130 -52.27 9.09 39.44
C PRO A 130 -51.72 8.17 38.34
N LEU A 131 -50.45 8.39 37.99
CA LEU A 131 -49.72 7.63 36.96
C LEU A 131 -49.65 6.15 37.37
N THR A 132 -50.60 5.37 36.88
CA THR A 132 -50.86 4.00 37.38
C THR A 132 -50.39 2.90 36.43
N LEU A 133 -50.11 3.18 35.14
CA LEU A 133 -49.64 2.12 34.23
C LEU A 133 -48.81 2.56 33.00
N PHE A 134 -48.92 3.79 32.51
CA PHE A 134 -48.33 4.17 31.21
C PHE A 134 -46.92 4.81 31.27
N PHE A 135 -46.47 5.26 32.44
CA PHE A 135 -45.17 5.93 32.59
C PHE A 135 -44.30 5.18 33.60
N ALA A 136 -43.32 4.44 33.08
CA ALA A 136 -42.26 3.82 33.87
C ALA A 136 -40.96 4.60 33.65
N LEU A 137 -40.54 5.36 34.66
CA LEU A 137 -39.19 5.93 34.71
C LEU A 137 -38.20 4.80 34.88
N LYS A 138 -37.34 4.60 33.87
CA LYS A 138 -36.34 3.53 33.88
C LYS A 138 -35.13 3.91 34.74
N GLU A 139 -34.57 5.08 34.47
CA GLU A 139 -33.45 5.67 35.21
C GLU A 139 -33.63 7.19 35.26
N CYS A 140 -33.24 7.81 36.37
CA CYS A 140 -33.23 9.26 36.53
C CYS A 140 -31.88 9.64 37.13
N THR A 141 -31.14 10.50 36.44
CA THR A 141 -29.81 10.95 36.88
C THR A 141 -29.70 12.45 36.66
N MET A 142 -29.04 13.13 37.59
CA MET A 142 -28.64 14.51 37.42
C MET A 142 -27.39 14.55 36.55
N SER A 143 -27.40 15.36 35.49
CA SER A 143 -26.19 15.61 34.72
C SER A 143 -25.19 16.33 35.62
N GLN A 144 -23.95 15.84 35.68
CA GLN A 144 -22.88 16.62 36.30
C GLN A 144 -22.70 17.92 35.49
N PRO A 145 -22.42 19.05 36.17
CA PRO A 145 -22.05 20.27 35.47
C PRO A 145 -20.80 20.00 34.61
N ALA A 146 -20.80 20.51 33.38
CA ALA A 146 -19.65 20.40 32.50
C ALA A 146 -18.41 20.98 33.22
N PRO A 147 -17.21 20.36 33.08
CA PRO A 147 -16.00 20.91 33.67
C PRO A 147 -15.78 22.33 33.13
N GLU A 148 -15.79 23.31 34.02
CA GLU A 148 -15.46 24.70 33.69
C GLU A 148 -13.98 24.74 33.27
N HIS A 149 -13.73 25.17 32.03
CA HIS A 149 -12.39 25.36 31.47
C HIS A 149 -11.81 26.71 31.86
#